data_AF-A0A8T1W3J8-F1
#
_entry.id   AF-A0A8T1W3J8-F1
#
_cell.length_a   1.000
_cell.length_b   1.000
_cell.length_c   1.000
_cell.angle_alpha   90.00
_cell.angle_beta   90.00
_cell.angle_gamma   90.00
#
_symmetry.space_group_name_H-M   'P 1'
#
loop_
_entity.id
_entity.type
_entity.pdbx_description
1 polymer ?
#
loop_
_entity_poly.entity_id
_entity_poly.type
_entity_poly.pdbx_seq_one_letter_code
_entity_poly.pdbx_strand_id
1 'polypeptide(L)'
;MKKMKGYLVVPQGENWLALRQPLGGESPPSAFGRGLSRDSKRGERLASSRVTRDNLMHQMETVVLQEAELGSALELLDYTGHKCNLQHDAIVERLESCEEMLRTLERGESAAEGHSFSVESLLSEDERNRWTQTKEMVTTVLPEVLTRLEDNIELNNAKTRDVRDKMEELRAKRLALREEIAVKEEDIALLLNDKSTS
;
A
#
# COMPACT_ATOMS: atom_id res chain seq x y z
N MET A 1 -32.30 -12.35 1.06
CA MET A 1 -31.72 -13.70 1.01
C MET A 1 -30.20 -13.59 0.86
N LYS A 2 -29.48 -14.59 1.38
CA LYS A 2 -28.10 -14.56 1.86
C LYS A 2 -27.05 -14.40 0.75
N LYS A 3 -25.96 -13.68 1.05
CA LYS A 3 -24.72 -13.64 0.27
C LYS A 3 -24.10 -15.03 0.25
N MET A 4 -23.91 -15.62 -0.94
CA MET A 4 -23.11 -16.83 -1.10
C MET A 4 -21.63 -16.45 -1.03
N LYS A 5 -21.00 -16.80 0.09
CA LYS A 5 -19.57 -16.74 0.33
C LYS A 5 -18.96 -17.92 -0.43
N GLY A 6 -18.12 -17.68 -1.43
CA GLY A 6 -17.33 -18.73 -2.06
C GLY A 6 -16.33 -19.26 -1.03
N TYR A 7 -16.58 -20.48 -0.53
CA TYR A 7 -15.65 -21.17 0.36
C TYR A 7 -14.56 -21.83 -0.50
N LEU A 8 -13.30 -21.48 -0.25
CA LEU A 8 -12.18 -22.32 -0.64
C LEU A 8 -12.23 -23.55 0.26
N VAL A 9 -12.69 -24.67 -0.28
CA VAL A 9 -12.63 -25.98 0.40
C VAL A 9 -11.18 -26.41 0.37
N VAL A 10 -10.47 -26.21 1.47
CA VAL A 10 -9.19 -26.86 1.72
C VAL A 10 -9.50 -28.30 2.14
N PRO A 11 -9.02 -29.35 1.44
CA PRO A 11 -9.18 -30.72 1.91
C PRO A 11 -8.44 -30.89 3.24
N GLN A 12 -9.18 -30.95 4.34
CA GLN A 12 -8.67 -31.50 5.59
C GLN A 12 -8.53 -33.01 5.41
N GLY A 13 -7.30 -33.52 5.44
CA GLY A 13 -7.08 -34.94 5.71
C GLY A 13 -6.12 -35.72 4.81
N GLU A 14 -5.25 -35.09 4.02
CA GLU A 14 -4.17 -35.85 3.37
C GLU A 14 -2.91 -35.81 4.23
N ASN A 15 -2.69 -36.93 4.91
CA ASN A 15 -1.51 -37.20 5.73
C ASN A 15 -0.29 -37.42 4.80
N TRP A 16 0.36 -36.32 4.40
CA TRP A 16 1.55 -36.32 3.52
C TRP A 16 2.75 -37.10 4.11
N LEU A 17 2.70 -37.47 5.39
CA LEU A 17 3.70 -38.31 6.05
C LEU A 17 3.57 -39.81 5.71
N ALA A 18 2.48 -40.26 5.09
CA ALA A 18 2.26 -41.68 4.78
C ALA A 18 3.02 -42.18 3.53
N LEU A 19 3.68 -41.31 2.76
CA LEU A 19 4.43 -41.69 1.55
C LEU A 19 5.92 -42.02 1.80
N ARG A 20 6.36 -42.09 3.06
CA ARG A 20 7.69 -42.61 3.44
C ARG A 20 7.58 -44.02 4.01
N GLN A 21 7.31 -45.01 3.15
CA GLN A 21 7.72 -46.39 3.43
C GLN A 21 8.83 -46.77 2.44
N PRO A 22 10.04 -47.12 2.91
CA PRO A 22 11.02 -47.77 2.07
C PRO A 22 10.59 -49.22 1.86
N LEU A 23 10.35 -49.62 0.61
CA LEU A 23 10.24 -51.02 0.20
C LEU A 23 11.62 -51.67 0.35
N GLY A 24 11.93 -52.13 1.57
CA GLY A 24 13.10 -52.94 1.87
C GLY A 24 12.84 -54.40 1.54
N GLY A 25 13.32 -54.87 0.38
CA GLY A 25 13.45 -56.27 0.02
C GLY A 25 14.93 -56.62 -0.13
N GLU A 26 15.42 -57.54 0.71
CA GLU A 26 16.80 -58.02 0.78
C GLU A 26 17.21 -58.84 -0.46
N SER A 27 18.44 -58.66 -0.98
CA SER A 27 19.40 -59.67 -1.52
C SER A 27 20.51 -59.02 -2.40
N PRO A 28 21.64 -59.72 -2.70
CA PRO A 28 22.97 -59.61 -2.09
C PRO A 28 23.99 -58.75 -2.92
N PRO A 29 25.24 -58.53 -2.47
CA PRO A 29 26.09 -57.47 -3.01
C PRO A 29 26.75 -57.89 -4.33
N SER A 30 26.18 -57.47 -5.45
CA SER A 30 26.87 -57.50 -6.73
C SER A 30 27.72 -56.24 -6.88
N ALA A 31 28.96 -56.43 -7.35
CA ALA A 31 30.01 -55.42 -7.51
C ALA A 31 29.73 -54.40 -8.63
N PHE A 32 28.49 -53.90 -8.72
CA PHE A 32 28.03 -52.81 -9.60
C PHE A 32 27.66 -51.52 -8.82
N GLY A 33 27.85 -51.52 -7.50
CA GLY A 33 27.24 -50.55 -6.58
C GLY A 33 27.77 -49.10 -6.59
N ARG A 34 28.78 -48.74 -7.40
CA ARG A 34 29.27 -47.33 -7.43
C ARG A 34 28.45 -46.41 -8.34
N GLY A 35 27.74 -46.93 -9.35
CA GLY A 35 26.93 -46.13 -10.27
C GLY A 35 25.55 -45.76 -9.71
N LEU A 36 24.81 -46.77 -9.23
CA LEU A 36 23.40 -46.61 -8.81
C LEU A 36 23.21 -45.73 -7.57
N SER A 37 24.15 -45.74 -6.63
CA SER A 37 24.09 -44.89 -5.43
C SER A 37 24.34 -43.41 -5.74
N ARG A 38 25.15 -43.12 -6.77
CA ARG A 38 25.44 -41.74 -7.22
C ARG A 38 24.23 -41.13 -7.93
N ASP A 39 23.56 -41.92 -8.76
CA ASP A 39 22.35 -41.48 -9.48
C ASP A 39 21.15 -41.27 -8.54
N SER A 40 20.98 -42.12 -7.52
CA SER A 40 19.93 -41.97 -6.51
C SER A 40 20.10 -40.68 -5.69
N LYS A 41 21.32 -40.41 -5.16
CA LYS A 41 21.61 -39.17 -4.42
C LYS A 41 21.47 -37.92 -5.28
N ARG A 42 21.81 -38.01 -6.56
CA ARG A 42 21.63 -36.93 -7.52
C ARG A 42 20.16 -36.65 -7.80
N GLY A 43 19.34 -37.70 -7.98
CA GLY A 43 17.89 -37.59 -8.13
C GLY A 43 17.23 -36.89 -6.94
N GLU A 44 17.63 -37.24 -5.73
CA GLU A 44 17.17 -36.58 -4.49
C GLU A 44 17.57 -35.09 -4.44
N ARG A 45 18.81 -34.76 -4.80
CA ARG A 45 19.29 -33.36 -4.86
C ARG A 45 18.55 -32.54 -5.92
N LEU A 46 18.29 -33.12 -7.09
CA LEU A 46 17.55 -32.48 -8.17
C LEU A 46 16.09 -32.23 -7.75
N ALA A 47 15.43 -33.23 -7.17
CA ALA A 47 14.08 -33.09 -6.65
C ALA A 47 14.00 -32.01 -5.56
N SER A 48 14.95 -32.02 -4.61
CA SER A 48 15.05 -30.98 -3.58
C SER A 48 15.22 -29.59 -4.17
N SER A 49 16.14 -29.42 -5.14
CA SER A 49 16.42 -28.12 -5.75
C SER A 49 15.22 -27.58 -6.53
N ARG A 50 14.48 -28.46 -7.22
CA ARG A 50 13.23 -28.10 -7.91
C ARG A 50 12.15 -27.64 -6.93
N VAL A 51 11.93 -28.38 -5.84
CA VAL A 51 10.96 -27.99 -4.81
C VAL A 51 11.34 -26.64 -4.18
N THR A 52 12.62 -26.42 -3.88
CA THR A 52 13.08 -25.13 -3.35
C THR A 52 12.83 -24.00 -4.34
N ARG A 53 13.16 -24.19 -5.62
CA ARG A 53 12.88 -23.20 -6.67
C ARG A 53 11.40 -22.89 -6.78
N ASP A 54 10.54 -23.91 -6.80
CA ASP A 54 9.09 -23.72 -6.92
C ASP A 54 8.51 -22.96 -5.72
N ASN A 55 9.01 -23.24 -4.51
CA ASN A 55 8.65 -22.46 -3.32
C ASN A 55 9.09 -21.00 -3.42
N LEU A 56 10.29 -20.72 -3.96
CA LEU A 56 10.76 -19.35 -4.18
C LEU A 56 9.92 -18.62 -5.24
N MET A 57 9.50 -19.32 -6.31
CA MET A 57 8.59 -18.78 -7.31
C MET A 57 7.24 -18.38 -6.70
N HIS A 58 6.65 -19.22 -5.85
CA HIS A 58 5.41 -18.88 -5.13
C HIS A 58 5.57 -17.70 -4.17
N GLN A 59 6.73 -17.57 -3.52
CA GLN A 59 7.03 -16.38 -2.73
C GLN A 59 7.13 -15.14 -3.60
N MET A 60 7.74 -15.25 -4.79
CA MET A 60 7.82 -14.14 -5.75
C MET A 60 6.43 -13.71 -6.25
N GLU A 61 5.55 -14.67 -6.56
CA GLU A 61 4.14 -14.39 -6.92
C GLU A 61 3.43 -13.60 -5.82
N THR A 62 3.59 -14.02 -4.56
CA THR A 62 3.02 -13.33 -3.41
C THR A 62 3.52 -11.90 -3.29
N VAL A 63 4.82 -11.67 -3.45
CA VAL A 63 5.42 -10.33 -3.41
C VAL A 63 4.89 -9.45 -4.54
N VAL A 64 4.73 -9.99 -5.75
CA VAL A 64 4.17 -9.24 -6.89
C VAL A 64 2.72 -8.83 -6.64
N LEU A 65 1.91 -9.73 -6.05
CA LEU A 65 0.54 -9.41 -5.67
C LEU A 65 0.49 -8.29 -4.62
N GLN A 66 1.34 -8.37 -3.58
CA GLN A 66 1.43 -7.34 -2.55
C GLN A 66 1.87 -5.97 -3.13
N GLU A 67 2.82 -5.95 -4.07
CA GLU A 67 3.23 -4.71 -4.74
C GLU A 67 2.09 -4.10 -5.56
N ALA A 68 1.29 -4.92 -6.25
CA ALA A 68 0.13 -4.45 -7.00
C ALA A 68 -0.96 -3.87 -6.08
N GLU A 69 -1.24 -4.54 -4.95
CA GLU A 69 -2.18 -4.04 -3.93
C GLU A 69 -1.74 -2.69 -3.34
N LEU A 70 -0.45 -2.55 -3.02
CA LEU A 70 0.11 -1.27 -2.58
C LEU A 70 0.05 -0.20 -3.67
N GLY A 71 0.25 -0.57 -4.94
CA GLY A 71 0.08 0.33 -6.07
C GLY A 71 -1.34 0.91 -6.15
N SER A 72 -2.37 0.07 -6.03
CA SER A 72 -3.77 0.55 -5.99
C SER A 72 -4.06 1.40 -4.75
N ALA A 73 -3.48 1.07 -3.59
CA ALA A 73 -3.62 1.89 -2.39
C ALA A 73 -2.97 3.28 -2.56
N LEU A 74 -1.81 3.34 -3.21
CA LEU A 74 -1.10 4.57 -3.51
C LEU A 74 -1.91 5.48 -4.43
N GLU A 75 -2.53 4.93 -5.50
CA GLU A 75 -3.41 5.70 -6.39
C GLU A 75 -4.58 6.35 -5.64
N LEU A 76 -5.17 5.63 -4.68
CA LEU A 76 -6.25 6.17 -3.84
C LEU A 76 -5.74 7.28 -2.90
N LEU A 77 -4.54 7.12 -2.34
CA LEU A 77 -3.91 8.15 -1.50
C LEU A 77 -3.60 9.41 -2.31
N ASP A 78 -3.06 9.27 -3.52
CA ASP A 78 -2.77 10.40 -4.41
C ASP A 78 -4.07 11.11 -4.82
N TYR A 79 -5.14 10.37 -5.17
CA TYR A 79 -6.45 10.94 -5.45
C TYR A 79 -7.03 11.73 -4.27
N THR A 80 -6.96 11.14 -3.07
CA THR A 80 -7.48 11.80 -1.85
C THR A 80 -6.65 13.02 -1.47
N GLY A 81 -5.32 12.96 -1.60
CA GLY A 81 -4.43 14.11 -1.40
C GLY A 81 -4.77 15.26 -2.36
N HIS A 82 -4.95 14.95 -3.65
CA HIS A 82 -5.36 15.97 -4.63
C HIS A 82 -6.70 16.61 -4.28
N LYS A 83 -7.69 15.81 -3.86
CA LYS A 83 -9.00 16.32 -3.43
C LYS A 83 -8.90 17.22 -2.20
N CYS A 84 -8.10 16.83 -1.21
CA CYS A 84 -7.89 17.65 0.00
C CYS A 84 -7.24 18.99 -0.35
N ASN A 85 -6.23 19.00 -1.23
CA ASN A 85 -5.59 20.24 -1.67
C ASN A 85 -6.57 21.16 -2.41
N LEU A 86 -7.38 20.62 -3.34
CA LEU A 86 -8.41 21.41 -4.02
C LEU A 86 -9.44 22.02 -3.05
N GLN A 87 -9.82 21.28 -2.01
CA GLN A 87 -10.72 21.80 -0.98
C GLN A 87 -10.05 22.87 -0.13
N HIS A 88 -8.76 22.72 0.17
CA HIS A 88 -7.97 23.68 0.93
C HIS A 88 -7.88 25.00 0.15
N ASP A 89 -7.42 24.95 -1.10
CA ASP A 89 -7.30 26.11 -1.98
C ASP A 89 -8.64 26.86 -2.10
N ALA A 90 -9.74 26.14 -2.30
CA ALA A 90 -11.08 26.73 -2.43
C ALA A 90 -11.59 27.37 -1.12
N ILE A 91 -11.20 26.85 0.04
CA ILE A 91 -11.56 27.46 1.33
C ILE A 91 -10.69 28.70 1.58
N VAL A 92 -9.39 28.63 1.28
CA VAL A 92 -8.47 29.77 1.39
C VAL A 92 -8.93 30.94 0.52
N GLU A 93 -9.25 30.70 -0.76
CA GLU A 93 -9.73 31.74 -1.68
C GLU A 93 -11.02 32.40 -1.15
N ARG A 94 -11.95 31.60 -0.63
CA ARG A 94 -13.19 32.12 -0.04
C ARG A 94 -12.93 32.93 1.23
N LEU A 95 -12.01 32.48 2.08
CA LEU A 95 -11.62 33.21 3.28
C LEU A 95 -11.02 34.56 2.93
N GLU A 96 -10.08 34.61 1.99
CA GLU A 96 -9.46 35.86 1.54
C GLU A 96 -10.50 36.84 0.99
N SER A 97 -11.43 36.36 0.16
CA SER A 97 -12.53 37.18 -0.37
C SER A 97 -13.47 37.69 0.73
N CYS A 98 -13.82 36.84 1.71
CA CYS A 98 -14.65 37.26 2.83
C CYS A 98 -13.92 38.26 3.74
N GLU A 99 -12.64 38.06 4.03
CA GLU A 99 -11.84 39.00 4.82
C GLU A 99 -11.69 40.35 4.12
N GLU A 100 -11.51 40.38 2.80
CA GLU A 100 -11.47 41.62 2.03
C GLU A 100 -12.81 42.35 2.08
N MET A 101 -13.93 41.63 1.98
CA MET A 101 -15.26 42.20 2.11
C MET A 101 -15.50 42.78 3.51
N LEU A 102 -15.10 42.07 4.57
CA LEU A 102 -15.18 42.57 5.94
C LEU A 102 -14.34 43.85 6.11
N ARG A 103 -13.10 43.84 5.63
CA ARG A 103 -12.19 45.00 5.70
C ARG A 103 -12.71 46.21 4.91
N THR A 104 -13.32 46.00 3.73
CA THR A 104 -13.85 47.10 2.91
C THR A 104 -15.08 47.74 3.55
N LEU A 105 -15.96 46.95 4.17
CA LEU A 105 -17.10 47.47 4.92
C LEU A 105 -16.66 48.26 6.16
N GLU A 106 -15.71 47.73 6.93
CA GLU A 106 -15.16 48.43 8.11
C GLU A 106 -14.42 49.74 7.71
N ARG A 107 -13.73 49.75 6.57
CA ARG A 107 -12.97 50.92 6.10
C ARG A 107 -13.83 51.97 5.39
N GLY A 108 -14.87 51.55 4.66
CA GLY A 108 -15.77 52.44 3.92
C GLY A 108 -16.58 53.34 4.85
N GLU A 109 -17.00 52.85 6.00
CA GLU A 109 -17.72 53.66 7.00
C GLU A 109 -16.80 54.55 7.82
N SER A 110 -15.60 54.08 8.14
CA SER A 110 -14.58 54.88 8.84
C SER A 110 -14.13 56.12 8.06
N ALA A 111 -14.35 56.15 6.74
CA ALA A 111 -13.96 57.24 5.85
C ALA A 111 -15.11 58.19 5.45
N ALA A 112 -16.37 57.73 5.51
CA ALA A 112 -17.53 58.49 5.04
C ALA A 112 -18.08 59.47 6.09
N GLU A 113 -17.91 59.18 7.38
CA GLU A 113 -18.36 60.05 8.46
C GLU A 113 -17.25 60.11 9.51
N GLY A 114 -16.76 61.30 9.85
CA GLY A 114 -15.72 61.50 10.88
C GLY A 114 -16.20 61.17 12.31
N HIS A 115 -17.10 60.20 12.46
CA HIS A 115 -17.62 59.65 13.70
C HIS A 115 -17.39 58.14 13.63
N SER A 116 -16.72 57.59 14.65
CA SER A 116 -16.49 56.15 14.78
C SER A 116 -17.80 55.43 15.14
N PHE A 117 -18.75 55.34 14.23
CA PHE A 117 -19.89 54.45 14.39
C PHE A 117 -19.48 53.03 13.98
N SER A 118 -19.86 52.04 14.80
CA SER A 118 -19.65 50.63 14.48
C SER A 118 -20.65 50.22 13.40
N VAL A 119 -20.19 49.51 12.36
CA VAL A 119 -21.01 48.95 11.26
C VAL A 119 -22.28 48.29 11.79
N GLU A 120 -22.18 47.57 12.90
CA GLU A 120 -23.31 46.88 13.52
C GLU A 120 -24.45 47.79 14.00
N SER A 121 -24.19 49.08 14.23
CA SER A 121 -25.20 50.05 14.69
C SER A 121 -26.08 50.58 13.56
N LEU A 122 -25.64 50.42 12.30
CA LEU A 122 -26.35 50.85 11.10
C LEU A 122 -27.17 49.73 10.44
N LEU A 123 -26.92 48.47 10.82
CA LEU A 123 -27.59 47.30 10.29
C LEU A 123 -28.97 47.10 10.92
N SER A 124 -29.94 46.64 10.13
CA SER A 124 -31.18 46.06 10.66
C SER A 124 -30.89 44.80 11.49
N GLU A 125 -31.81 44.37 12.34
CA GLU A 125 -31.63 43.19 13.20
C GLU A 125 -31.28 41.93 12.40
N ASP A 126 -31.95 41.70 11.27
CA ASP A 126 -31.69 40.56 10.36
C ASP A 126 -30.31 40.67 9.67
N GLU A 127 -29.87 41.88 9.34
CA GLU A 127 -28.54 42.12 8.75
C GLU A 127 -27.44 41.94 9.80
N ARG A 128 -27.68 42.40 11.02
CA ARG A 128 -26.74 42.25 12.15
C ARG A 128 -26.54 40.78 12.51
N ASN A 129 -27.60 39.97 12.48
CA ASN A 129 -27.51 38.53 12.67
C ASN A 129 -26.68 37.85 11.56
N ARG A 130 -26.94 38.18 10.29
CA ARG A 130 -26.15 37.66 9.15
C ARG A 130 -24.68 38.10 9.20
N TRP A 131 -24.43 39.34 9.60
CA TRP A 131 -23.08 39.89 9.79
C TRP A 131 -22.31 39.13 10.87
N THR A 132 -22.93 38.95 12.05
CA THR A 132 -22.32 38.24 13.17
C THR A 132 -22.00 36.80 12.79
N GLN A 133 -22.93 36.11 12.12
CA GLN A 133 -22.72 34.74 11.64
C GLN A 133 -21.61 34.64 10.59
N THR A 134 -21.52 35.61 9.68
CA THR A 134 -20.44 35.66 8.68
C THR A 134 -19.10 35.91 9.35
N LYS A 135 -19.05 36.83 10.31
CA LYS A 135 -17.84 37.14 11.09
C LYS A 135 -17.38 35.92 11.88
N GLU A 136 -18.29 35.21 12.56
CA GLU A 136 -17.98 33.95 13.23
C GLU A 136 -17.46 32.90 12.23
N MET A 137 -18.15 32.69 11.12
CA MET A 137 -17.73 31.74 10.10
C MET A 137 -16.31 32.01 9.57
N VAL A 138 -15.97 33.28 9.30
CA VAL A 138 -14.67 33.69 8.75
C VAL A 138 -13.57 33.68 9.80
N THR A 139 -13.86 34.12 11.03
CA THR A 139 -12.84 34.30 12.07
C THR A 139 -12.56 33.05 12.89
N THR A 140 -13.50 32.11 12.97
CA THR A 140 -13.35 30.90 13.80
C THR A 140 -13.56 29.62 13.01
N VAL A 141 -14.73 29.45 12.39
CA VAL A 141 -15.13 28.15 11.81
C VAL A 141 -14.25 27.73 10.63
N LEU A 142 -14.07 28.62 9.65
CA LEU A 142 -13.27 28.31 8.45
C LEU A 142 -11.78 28.10 8.78
N PRO A 143 -11.13 28.93 9.64
CA PRO A 143 -9.78 28.66 10.11
C PRO A 143 -9.61 27.30 10.83
N GLU A 144 -10.56 26.92 11.69
CA GLU A 144 -10.55 25.60 12.33
C GLU A 144 -10.68 24.46 11.31
N VAL A 145 -11.54 24.62 10.31
CA VAL A 145 -11.71 23.64 9.22
C VAL A 145 -10.44 23.54 8.38
N LEU A 146 -9.78 24.67 8.08
CA LEU A 146 -8.50 24.68 7.38
C LEU A 146 -7.42 23.92 8.16
N THR A 147 -7.29 24.21 9.45
CA THR A 147 -6.31 23.53 10.32
C THR A 147 -6.52 22.01 10.28
N ARG A 148 -7.77 21.56 10.42
CA ARG A 148 -8.10 20.12 10.33
C ARG A 148 -7.82 19.55 8.94
N LEU A 149 -7.98 20.33 7.88
CA LEU A 149 -7.72 19.88 6.51
C LEU A 149 -6.21 19.75 6.26
N GLU A 150 -5.41 20.67 6.78
CA GLU A 150 -3.95 20.62 6.78
C GLU A 150 -3.42 19.38 7.52
N ASP A 151 -3.96 19.08 8.71
CA ASP A 151 -3.64 17.85 9.44
C ASP A 151 -3.95 16.58 8.61
N ASN A 152 -5.07 16.60 7.87
CA ASN A 152 -5.44 15.48 6.99
C ASN A 152 -4.50 15.36 5.78
N ILE A 153 -4.05 16.47 5.21
CA ILE A 153 -3.07 16.49 4.12
C ILE A 153 -1.73 15.94 4.62
N GLU A 154 -1.28 16.36 5.80
CA GLU A 154 -0.05 15.85 6.41
C GLU A 154 -0.13 14.34 6.70
N LEU A 155 -1.26 13.88 7.25
CA LEU A 155 -1.51 12.45 7.48
C LEU A 155 -1.53 11.66 6.16
N ASN A 156 -2.14 12.20 5.11
CA ASN A 156 -2.13 11.57 3.78
C ASN A 156 -0.71 11.46 3.24
N ASN A 157 0.08 12.53 3.32
CA ASN A 157 1.48 12.55 2.90
C ASN A 157 2.33 11.54 3.67
N ALA A 158 2.09 11.38 4.98
CA ALA A 158 2.76 10.37 5.79
C ALA A 158 2.43 8.95 5.31
N LYS A 159 1.14 8.64 5.10
CA LYS A 159 0.71 7.33 4.57
C LYS A 159 1.29 7.04 3.18
N THR A 160 1.36 8.06 2.32
CA THR A 160 1.96 7.95 0.99
C THR A 160 3.45 7.60 1.07
N ARG A 161 4.19 8.21 2.00
CA ARG A 161 5.59 7.86 2.26
C ARG A 161 5.72 6.41 2.74
N ASP A 162 4.95 6.02 3.75
CA ASP A 162 4.98 4.65 4.31
C ASP A 162 4.66 3.58 3.26
N VAL A 163 3.70 3.85 2.37
CA VAL A 163 3.35 2.93 1.27
C VAL A 163 4.49 2.83 0.26
N ARG A 164 5.11 3.95 -0.12
CA ARG A 164 6.25 3.95 -1.05
C ARG A 164 7.45 3.20 -0.48
N ASP A 165 7.77 3.39 0.80
CA ASP A 165 8.86 2.69 1.47
C ASP A 165 8.61 1.18 1.46
N LYS A 166 7.40 0.73 1.79
CA LYS A 166 7.02 -0.69 1.71
C LYS A 166 7.07 -1.25 0.29
N MET A 167 6.68 -0.47 -0.71
CA MET A 167 6.80 -0.89 -2.11
C MET A 167 8.27 -1.10 -2.47
N GLU A 168 9.16 -0.22 -2.01
CA GLU A 168 10.60 -0.36 -2.28
C GLU A 168 11.20 -1.59 -1.57
N GLU A 169 10.79 -1.86 -0.33
CA GLU A 169 11.15 -3.10 0.38
C GLU A 169 10.70 -4.35 -0.40
N LEU A 170 9.47 -4.36 -0.92
CA LEU A 170 8.96 -5.47 -1.73
C LEU A 170 9.73 -5.62 -3.06
N ARG A 171 10.12 -4.52 -3.71
CA ARG A 171 10.94 -4.55 -4.93
C ARG A 171 12.32 -5.13 -4.66
N ALA A 172 12.96 -4.72 -3.56
CA ALA A 172 14.23 -5.28 -3.12
C ALA A 172 14.10 -6.78 -2.82
N LYS A 173 13.04 -7.18 -2.12
CA LYS A 173 12.74 -8.60 -1.85
C LYS A 173 12.51 -9.40 -3.13
N ARG A 174 11.78 -8.83 -4.11
CA ARG A 174 11.58 -9.45 -5.42
C ARG A 174 12.90 -9.65 -6.16
N LEU A 175 13.79 -8.68 -6.11
CA LEU A 175 15.11 -8.79 -6.73
C LEU A 175 15.93 -9.92 -6.08
N ALA A 176 16.00 -9.95 -4.75
CA ALA A 176 16.68 -11.02 -4.01
C ALA A 176 16.12 -12.41 -4.34
N LEU A 177 14.78 -12.55 -4.39
CA LEU A 177 14.15 -13.82 -4.78
C LEU A 177 14.52 -14.25 -6.20
N ARG A 178 14.61 -13.31 -7.16
CA ARG A 178 15.04 -13.63 -8.54
C ARG A 178 16.47 -14.14 -8.58
N GLU A 179 17.37 -13.54 -7.80
CA GLU A 179 18.76 -13.99 -7.68
C GLU A 179 18.84 -15.40 -7.08
N GLU A 180 18.10 -15.66 -6.00
CA GLU A 180 18.02 -16.99 -5.38
C GLU A 180 17.45 -18.05 -6.33
N ILE A 181 16.41 -17.70 -7.11
CA ILE A 181 15.83 -18.58 -8.13
C ILE A 181 16.88 -18.88 -9.21
N ALA A 182 17.60 -17.86 -9.71
CA ALA A 182 18.63 -18.04 -10.73
C ALA A 182 19.74 -18.99 -10.26
N VAL A 183 20.18 -18.86 -9.00
CA VAL A 183 21.15 -19.80 -8.40
C VAL A 183 20.60 -21.22 -8.37
N LYS A 184 19.32 -21.42 -8.02
CA LYS A 184 18.70 -22.76 -8.02
C LYS A 184 18.53 -23.31 -9.43
N GLU A 185 18.27 -22.48 -10.42
CA GLU A 185 18.22 -22.89 -11.82
C GLU A 185 19.58 -23.31 -12.34
N GLU A 186 20.65 -22.60 -11.97
CA GLU A 186 22.04 -22.99 -12.25
C GLU A 186 22.40 -24.33 -11.60
N ASP A 187 22.11 -24.51 -10.30
CA ASP A 187 22.29 -25.77 -9.57
C ASP A 187 21.62 -26.94 -10.31
N ILE A 188 20.37 -26.74 -10.76
CA ILE A 188 19.60 -27.73 -11.53
C ILE A 188 20.26 -28.00 -12.88
N ALA A 189 20.69 -26.97 -13.61
CA ALA A 189 21.32 -27.11 -14.92
C ALA A 189 22.64 -27.88 -14.84
N LEU A 190 23.50 -27.55 -13.86
CA LEU A 190 24.74 -28.28 -13.59
C LEU A 190 24.46 -29.74 -13.25
N LEU A 191 23.51 -29.99 -12.34
CA LEU A 191 23.12 -31.35 -11.99
C LEU A 191 22.58 -32.10 -13.19
N LEU A 192 21.86 -31.48 -14.12
CA LEU A 192 21.34 -32.12 -15.33
C LEU A 192 22.47 -32.43 -16.34
N ASN A 193 23.42 -31.51 -16.53
CA ASN A 193 24.49 -31.63 -17.51
C ASN A 193 25.53 -32.71 -17.17
N ASP A 194 25.72 -33.02 -15.88
CA ASP A 194 26.54 -34.16 -15.42
C ASP A 194 26.07 -35.52 -16.00
N LYS A 195 24.85 -35.61 -16.55
CA LYS A 195 24.32 -36.80 -17.25
C LYS A 195 24.68 -36.86 -18.73
N SER A 196 24.98 -35.74 -19.37
CA SER A 196 25.31 -35.67 -20.80
C SER A 196 26.76 -36.08 -21.06
N THR A 197 27.61 -36.05 -20.03
CA THR A 197 29.05 -36.28 -20.10
C THR A 197 29.51 -37.62 -19.50
N SER A 198 28.58 -38.50 -19.10
CA SER A 198 28.85 -39.89 -18.68
C SER A 198 28.17 -40.87 -19.62
#